data_AF-A0A2A2J0G6-F1
#
_entry.id   AF-A0A2A2J0G6-F1
#
_cell.length_a   1.000
_cell.length_b   1.000
_cell.length_c   1.000
_cell.angle_alpha   90.00
_cell.angle_beta   90.00
_cell.angle_gamma   90.00
#
_symmetry.space_group_name_H-M   'P 1'
#
loop_
_entity.id
_entity.type
_entity.pdbx_description
1 polymer ?
#
loop_
_entity_poly.entity_id
_entity_poly.type
_entity_poly.pdbx_seq_one_letter_code
_entity_poly.pdbx_strand_id
1 'polypeptide(L)'
;MLAAKRRHEDEAVAKLMDYEERRKLEREKEEEELRKLKEKQEKRRQEREQEEREMAERKRQDEERRRQEEEARRERMEAEKKRKEEEKLKKQAQLSGLASTTGGRNFVIEKKEGGNMNDKFGNIVQAKQEMGMTKEQQEEAKENFLRGIRASIPESSDILPNDMKAKIKELHQKICKLEAQKYDSEKRHERQEYDLKELNERQRQVARSNAQKKGGNTVDDTGGRHPPKVQVVSKYDRQIDRRNFKERRAMYENRTAHPVFPGLPPPPTIYEKVIKKLQYELDAEAEAEAEAAIEEEYDE
;
A
#
# COMPACT_ATOMS: atom_id res chain seq x y z
N MET A 1 41.25 45.28 -57.22
CA MET A 1 39.90 45.18 -56.62
C MET A 1 39.43 43.73 -56.43
N LEU A 2 39.46 42.88 -57.47
CA LEU A 2 38.96 41.49 -57.37
C LEU A 2 39.76 40.58 -56.41
N ALA A 3 41.09 40.68 -56.37
CA ALA A 3 41.92 39.85 -55.48
C ALA A 3 41.75 40.17 -53.98
N ALA A 4 41.51 41.44 -53.63
CA ALA A 4 41.24 41.84 -52.25
C ALA A 4 39.86 41.35 -51.78
N LYS A 5 38.87 41.35 -52.68
CA LYS A 5 37.53 40.84 -52.40
C LYS A 5 37.54 39.31 -52.16
N ARG A 6 38.26 38.55 -52.98
CA ARG A 6 38.46 37.11 -52.77
C ARG A 6 39.13 36.79 -51.43
N ARG A 7 40.20 37.51 -51.05
CA ARG A 7 40.85 37.33 -49.74
C ARG A 7 39.89 37.58 -48.57
N HIS A 8 39.04 38.58 -48.68
CA HIS A 8 38.04 38.88 -47.65
C HIS A 8 36.91 37.83 -47.61
N GLU A 9 36.53 37.26 -48.76
CA GLU A 9 35.60 36.14 -48.84
C GLU A 9 36.21 34.86 -48.24
N ASP A 10 37.47 34.55 -48.56
CA ASP A 10 38.20 33.40 -48.02
C ASP A 10 38.41 33.52 -46.49
N GLU A 11 38.73 34.72 -45.99
CA GLU A 11 38.87 34.99 -44.56
C GLU A 11 37.53 34.90 -43.81
N ALA A 12 36.43 35.31 -44.45
CA ALA A 12 35.09 35.17 -43.89
C ALA A 12 34.66 33.69 -43.82
N VAL A 13 34.97 32.90 -44.86
CA VAL A 13 34.72 31.45 -44.87
C VAL A 13 35.55 30.75 -43.81
N ALA A 14 36.84 31.08 -43.67
CA ALA A 14 37.71 30.51 -42.64
C ALA A 14 37.19 30.79 -41.21
N LYS A 15 36.75 32.03 -40.93
CA LYS A 15 36.15 32.38 -39.63
C LYS A 15 34.85 31.61 -39.35
N LEU A 16 34.07 31.31 -40.40
CA LEU A 16 32.82 30.55 -40.27
C LEU A 16 33.11 29.07 -39.98
N MET A 17 34.11 28.49 -40.66
CA MET A 17 34.57 27.12 -40.40
C MET A 17 35.15 26.98 -39.00
N ASP A 18 36.00 27.92 -38.55
CA ASP A 18 36.54 27.93 -37.17
C ASP A 18 35.43 28.02 -36.11
N TYR A 19 34.37 28.79 -36.39
CA TYR A 19 33.20 28.89 -35.51
C TYR A 19 32.39 27.59 -35.46
N GLU A 20 32.18 26.95 -36.62
CA GLU A 20 31.51 25.65 -36.71
C GLU A 20 32.29 24.54 -36.03
N GLU A 21 33.62 24.51 -36.17
CA GLU A 21 34.50 23.55 -35.51
C GLU A 21 34.49 23.73 -33.99
N ARG A 22 34.54 24.98 -33.49
CA ARG A 22 34.40 25.26 -32.05
C ARG A 22 33.05 24.77 -31.51
N ARG A 23 31.96 24.99 -32.24
CA ARG A 23 30.60 24.51 -31.88
C ARG A 23 30.45 23.00 -31.95
N LYS A 24 31.19 22.31 -32.82
CA LYS A 24 31.25 20.84 -32.85
C LYS A 24 32.01 20.32 -31.63
N LEU A 25 33.17 20.89 -31.36
CA LEU A 25 34.03 20.51 -30.24
C LEU A 25 33.36 20.75 -28.87
N GLU A 26 32.60 21.84 -28.73
CA GLU A 26 31.84 22.15 -27.51
C GLU A 26 30.73 21.12 -27.28
N ARG A 27 29.96 20.78 -28.33
CA ARG A 27 28.94 19.73 -28.24
C ARG A 27 29.53 18.35 -27.96
N GLU A 28 30.65 18.02 -28.59
CA GLU A 28 31.33 16.74 -28.36
C GLU A 28 31.82 16.63 -26.91
N LYS A 29 32.36 17.72 -26.34
CA LYS A 29 32.74 17.77 -24.92
C LYS A 29 31.53 17.64 -23.99
N GLU A 30 30.44 18.35 -24.27
CA GLU A 30 29.21 18.24 -23.48
C GLU A 30 28.61 16.82 -23.56
N GLU A 31 28.62 16.19 -24.75
CA GLU A 31 28.16 14.83 -24.95
C GLU A 31 29.06 13.80 -24.24
N GLU A 32 30.38 13.97 -24.26
CA GLU A 32 31.31 13.13 -23.52
C GLU A 32 31.14 13.26 -22.00
N GLU A 33 30.95 14.48 -21.47
CA GLU A 33 30.69 14.70 -20.05
C GLU A 33 29.36 14.08 -19.62
N LEU A 34 28.31 14.22 -20.43
CA LEU A 34 27.02 13.56 -20.21
C LEU A 34 27.15 12.04 -20.25
N ARG A 35 27.95 11.49 -21.16
CA ARG A 35 28.21 10.05 -21.26
C ARG A 35 28.96 9.53 -20.04
N LYS A 36 30.04 10.21 -19.61
CA LYS A 36 30.79 9.86 -18.39
C LYS A 36 29.90 9.92 -17.14
N LEU A 37 28.99 10.90 -17.07
CA LEU A 37 28.05 11.02 -15.96
C LEU A 37 27.03 9.87 -15.94
N LYS A 38 26.51 9.49 -17.11
CA LYS A 38 25.59 8.34 -17.27
C LYS A 38 26.28 7.02 -16.94
N GLU A 39 27.49 6.78 -17.46
CA GLU A 39 28.28 5.58 -17.13
C GLU A 39 28.57 5.49 -15.62
N LYS A 40 28.85 6.61 -14.95
CA LYS A 40 29.05 6.65 -13.49
C LYS A 40 27.75 6.44 -12.70
N GLN A 41 26.60 6.86 -13.21
CA GLN A 41 25.31 6.53 -12.60
C GLN A 41 24.96 5.06 -12.78
N GLU A 42 25.20 4.52 -13.97
CA GLU A 42 24.94 3.12 -14.29
C GLU A 42 25.84 2.19 -13.48
N LYS A 43 27.14 2.51 -13.35
CA LYS A 43 28.05 1.76 -12.49
C LYS A 43 27.59 1.72 -11.03
N ARG A 44 27.14 2.86 -10.48
CA ARG A 44 26.55 2.94 -9.13
C ARG A 44 25.22 2.19 -9.00
N ARG A 45 24.49 2.00 -10.10
CA ARG A 45 23.26 1.19 -10.11
C ARG A 45 23.61 -0.29 -10.12
N GLN A 46 24.56 -0.70 -10.96
CA GLN A 46 25.05 -2.08 -11.04
C GLN A 46 25.71 -2.53 -9.73
N GLU A 47 26.50 -1.67 -9.07
CA GLU A 47 27.12 -1.96 -7.78
C GLU A 47 26.07 -2.17 -6.68
N ARG A 48 25.05 -1.29 -6.61
CA ARG A 48 23.91 -1.48 -5.67
C ARG A 48 23.12 -2.76 -5.96
N GLU A 49 22.93 -3.09 -7.23
CA GLU A 49 22.24 -4.32 -7.63
C GLU A 49 23.05 -5.58 -7.31
N GLN A 50 24.39 -5.52 -7.43
CA GLN A 50 25.28 -6.60 -7.02
C GLN A 50 25.29 -6.80 -5.51
N GLU A 51 25.43 -5.72 -4.72
CA GLU A 51 25.36 -5.76 -3.26
C GLU A 51 23.99 -6.28 -2.77
N GLU A 52 22.89 -5.89 -3.41
CA GLU A 52 21.55 -6.38 -3.07
C GLU A 52 21.40 -7.87 -3.40
N ARG A 53 21.93 -8.33 -4.54
CA ARG A 53 21.93 -9.75 -4.92
C ARG A 53 22.76 -10.59 -3.94
N GLU A 54 23.96 -10.14 -3.57
CA GLU A 54 24.81 -10.84 -2.59
C GLU A 54 24.16 -10.90 -1.21
N MET A 55 23.53 -9.81 -0.76
CA MET A 55 22.79 -9.77 0.50
C MET A 55 21.54 -10.65 0.48
N ALA A 56 20.85 -10.74 -0.66
CA ALA A 56 19.72 -11.64 -0.84
C ALA A 56 20.14 -13.12 -0.85
N GLU A 57 21.25 -13.45 -1.51
CA GLU A 57 21.81 -14.80 -1.54
C GLU A 57 22.27 -15.23 -0.15
N ARG A 58 22.96 -14.37 0.59
CA ARG A 58 23.36 -14.63 1.98
C ARG A 58 22.17 -14.87 2.90
N LYS A 59 21.10 -14.08 2.76
CA LYS A 59 19.84 -14.31 3.50
C LYS A 59 19.20 -15.64 3.15
N ARG A 60 19.19 -16.01 1.86
CA ARG A 60 18.63 -17.29 1.41
C ARG A 60 19.43 -18.48 1.97
N GLN A 61 20.76 -18.38 1.98
CA GLN A 61 21.62 -19.41 2.56
C GLN A 61 21.42 -19.52 4.08
N ASP A 62 21.31 -18.41 4.80
CA ASP A 62 21.05 -18.42 6.25
C ASP A 62 19.65 -18.97 6.59
N GLU A 63 18.64 -18.66 5.78
CA GLU A 63 17.28 -19.20 5.92
C GLU A 63 17.24 -20.71 5.61
N GLU A 64 17.96 -21.17 4.59
CA GLU A 64 18.06 -22.58 4.24
C GLU A 64 18.82 -23.38 5.32
N ARG A 65 19.90 -22.82 5.90
CA ARG A 65 20.59 -23.42 7.05
C ARG A 65 19.70 -23.50 8.27
N ARG A 66 18.94 -22.44 8.57
CA ARG A 66 18.00 -22.43 9.69
C ARG A 66 16.86 -23.44 9.48
N ARG A 67 16.37 -23.59 8.26
CA ARG A 67 15.34 -24.59 7.93
C ARG A 67 15.88 -26.02 8.06
N GLN A 68 17.10 -26.28 7.61
CA GLN A 68 17.75 -27.59 7.79
C GLN A 68 17.98 -27.90 9.28
N GLU A 69 18.36 -26.91 10.10
CA GLU A 69 18.50 -27.08 11.55
C GLU A 69 17.15 -27.32 12.25
N GLU A 70 16.08 -26.65 11.82
CA GLU A 70 14.72 -26.85 12.34
C GLU A 70 14.14 -28.20 11.93
N GLU A 71 14.34 -28.65 10.69
CA GLU A 71 13.96 -29.99 10.21
C GLU A 71 14.77 -31.08 10.94
N ALA A 72 16.09 -30.93 11.11
CA ALA A 72 16.91 -31.87 11.86
C ALA A 72 16.55 -31.93 13.36
N ARG A 73 16.18 -30.79 13.96
CA ARG A 73 15.68 -30.75 15.35
C ARG A 73 14.32 -31.42 15.47
N ARG A 74 13.45 -31.26 14.48
CA ARG A 74 12.14 -31.91 14.42
C ARG A 74 12.28 -33.43 14.24
N GLU A 75 13.16 -33.89 13.37
CA GLU A 75 13.44 -35.32 13.20
C GLU A 75 14.03 -35.95 14.48
N ARG A 76 14.92 -35.26 15.19
CA ARG A 76 15.43 -35.74 16.50
C ARG A 76 14.31 -35.89 17.53
N MET A 77 13.40 -34.91 17.59
CA MET A 77 12.24 -34.94 18.50
C MET A 77 11.24 -36.04 18.12
N GLU A 78 11.02 -36.29 16.83
CA GLU A 78 10.14 -37.36 16.34
C GLU A 78 10.77 -38.75 16.57
N ALA A 79 12.08 -38.91 16.39
CA ALA A 79 12.80 -40.15 16.71
C ALA A 79 12.80 -40.45 18.22
N GLU A 80 12.98 -39.44 19.07
CA GLU A 80 12.90 -39.60 20.53
C GLU A 80 11.48 -39.93 20.99
N LYS A 81 10.46 -39.28 20.41
CA LYS A 81 9.05 -39.62 20.67
C LYS A 81 8.72 -41.04 20.24
N LYS A 82 9.17 -41.48 19.06
CA LYS A 82 8.95 -42.84 18.56
C LYS A 82 9.61 -43.88 19.45
N ARG A 83 10.83 -43.63 19.93
CA ARG A 83 11.52 -44.49 20.91
C ARG A 83 10.77 -44.57 22.24
N LYS A 84 10.24 -43.44 22.73
CA LYS A 84 9.43 -43.37 23.96
C LYS A 84 8.07 -44.03 23.80
N GLU A 85 7.47 -43.98 22.61
CA GLU A 85 6.23 -44.68 22.27
C GLU A 85 6.46 -46.18 22.14
N GLU A 86 7.56 -46.65 21.55
CA GLU A 86 7.93 -48.06 21.52
C GLU A 86 8.19 -48.61 22.94
N GLU A 87 8.85 -47.84 23.81
CA GLU A 87 9.06 -48.21 25.21
C GLU A 87 7.75 -48.22 26.02
N LYS A 88 6.86 -47.24 25.79
CA LYS A 88 5.52 -47.20 26.38
C LYS A 88 4.62 -48.31 25.85
N LEU A 89 4.69 -48.64 24.57
CA LEU A 89 3.92 -49.73 23.95
C LEU A 89 4.41 -51.08 24.46
N LYS A 90 5.72 -51.25 24.68
CA LYS A 90 6.29 -52.43 25.32
C LYS A 90 5.87 -52.56 26.80
N LYS A 91 5.83 -51.43 27.51
CA LYS A 91 5.34 -51.35 28.90
C LYS A 91 3.82 -51.55 28.99
N GLN A 92 3.07 -51.04 28.01
CA GLN A 92 1.62 -51.22 27.88
C GLN A 92 1.27 -52.64 27.44
N ALA A 93 2.07 -53.29 26.58
CA ALA A 93 1.89 -54.71 26.25
C ALA A 93 2.14 -55.61 27.48
N GLN A 94 3.02 -55.21 28.40
CA GLN A 94 3.17 -55.88 29.71
C GLN A 94 2.05 -55.55 30.70
N LEU A 95 1.35 -54.42 30.55
CA LEU A 95 0.28 -53.96 31.46
C LEU A 95 -1.15 -54.21 30.93
N SER A 96 -1.29 -54.52 29.63
CA SER A 96 -2.55 -54.78 28.92
C SER A 96 -3.12 -56.19 29.19
N GLY A 97 -2.57 -56.91 30.16
CA GLY A 97 -3.27 -58.03 30.79
C GLY A 97 -4.43 -57.59 31.68
N LEU A 98 -4.60 -56.29 31.95
CA LEU A 98 -5.67 -55.80 32.82
C LEU A 98 -6.14 -54.39 32.45
N ALA A 99 -7.44 -54.25 32.23
CA ALA A 99 -8.26 -53.03 32.20
C ALA A 99 -8.59 -52.37 30.83
N SER A 100 -9.87 -52.53 30.51
CA SER A 100 -10.73 -51.79 29.58
C SER A 100 -11.10 -50.40 30.14
N THR A 101 -11.31 -49.39 29.28
CA THR A 101 -12.57 -48.59 29.13
C THR A 101 -12.34 -47.17 28.56
N THR A 102 -13.01 -46.91 27.43
CA THR A 102 -13.84 -45.73 27.09
C THR A 102 -13.34 -44.29 27.28
N GLY A 103 -13.29 -43.51 26.18
CA GLY A 103 -13.33 -42.04 26.22
C GLY A 103 -12.99 -41.34 24.90
N GLY A 104 -13.99 -41.10 24.04
CA GLY A 104 -13.85 -40.42 22.73
C GLY A 104 -13.67 -38.90 22.83
N ARG A 105 -13.06 -38.29 21.78
CA ARG A 105 -12.88 -36.84 21.62
C ARG A 105 -13.67 -36.33 20.42
N ASN A 106 -14.33 -35.18 20.60
CA ASN A 106 -15.39 -34.63 19.75
C ASN A 106 -14.95 -33.25 19.22
N PHE A 107 -14.69 -33.10 17.91
CA PHE A 107 -14.67 -31.81 17.21
C PHE A 107 -14.99 -31.99 15.72
N VAL A 108 -16.03 -31.29 15.25
CA VAL A 108 -16.45 -31.17 13.84
C VAL A 108 -15.93 -29.83 13.30
N ILE A 109 -15.24 -29.86 12.16
CA ILE A 109 -14.78 -28.66 11.43
C ILE A 109 -15.68 -28.49 10.21
N GLU A 110 -16.47 -27.43 10.16
CA GLU A 110 -17.23 -27.04 8.97
C GLU A 110 -16.33 -26.28 7.98
N LYS A 111 -16.18 -26.80 6.76
CA LYS A 111 -15.62 -26.09 5.61
C LYS A 111 -16.75 -25.39 4.87
N LYS A 112 -16.66 -24.07 4.68
CA LYS A 112 -17.56 -23.31 3.79
C LYS A 112 -16.82 -22.93 2.51
N GLU A 113 -17.26 -23.50 1.39
CA GLU A 113 -16.89 -23.09 0.03
C GLU A 113 -17.75 -21.88 -0.38
N GLY A 114 -17.15 -20.86 -1.01
CA GLY A 114 -17.89 -19.76 -1.62
C GLY A 114 -17.11 -18.44 -1.66
N GLY A 115 -16.08 -18.35 -2.51
CA GLY A 115 -15.24 -17.15 -2.65
C GLY A 115 -15.90 -16.07 -3.50
N ASN A 116 -16.37 -15.00 -2.88
CA ASN A 116 -16.73 -13.76 -3.57
C ASN A 116 -15.48 -12.90 -3.81
N MET A 117 -15.33 -12.32 -5.00
CA MET A 117 -14.17 -11.49 -5.39
C MET A 117 -13.96 -10.24 -4.51
N ASN A 118 -14.94 -9.87 -3.69
CA ASN A 118 -14.83 -8.79 -2.70
C ASN A 118 -14.14 -9.22 -1.39
N ASP A 119 -14.03 -10.52 -1.11
CA ASP A 119 -13.30 -11.05 0.05
C ASP A 119 -11.79 -11.07 -0.15
N LYS A 120 -11.26 -10.74 -1.33
CA LYS A 120 -9.80 -10.77 -1.57
C LYS A 120 -9.08 -9.63 -0.86
N PHE A 121 -9.75 -8.49 -0.67
CA PHE A 121 -9.22 -7.37 0.11
C PHE A 121 -9.37 -7.60 1.62
N GLY A 122 -10.46 -8.25 2.06
CA GLY A 122 -10.62 -8.73 3.44
C GLY A 122 -9.59 -9.80 3.80
N ASN A 123 -9.38 -10.77 2.92
CA ASN A 123 -8.38 -11.84 3.06
C ASN A 123 -6.95 -11.34 3.07
N ILE A 124 -6.61 -10.24 2.38
CA ILE A 124 -5.24 -9.67 2.46
C ILE A 124 -4.99 -9.00 3.81
N VAL A 125 -5.97 -8.30 4.36
CA VAL A 125 -5.85 -7.66 5.68
C VAL A 125 -5.85 -8.72 6.78
N GLN A 126 -6.74 -9.73 6.69
CA GLN A 126 -6.73 -10.89 7.58
C GLN A 126 -5.45 -11.71 7.43
N ALA A 127 -4.99 -12.04 6.23
CA ALA A 127 -3.73 -12.75 6.04
C ALA A 127 -2.53 -11.96 6.56
N LYS A 128 -2.50 -10.63 6.42
CA LYS A 128 -1.42 -9.80 7.00
C LYS A 128 -1.49 -9.73 8.54
N GLN A 129 -2.68 -9.91 9.10
CA GLN A 129 -2.94 -9.94 10.53
C GLN A 129 -2.75 -11.35 11.14
N GLU A 130 -2.89 -12.41 10.34
CA GLU A 130 -2.69 -13.82 10.68
C GLU A 130 -1.26 -14.31 10.41
N MET A 131 -0.53 -13.66 9.49
CA MET A 131 0.87 -14.00 9.14
C MET A 131 1.90 -13.27 10.02
N GLY A 132 1.48 -12.29 10.81
CA GLY A 132 2.28 -11.67 11.86
C GLY A 132 1.79 -12.13 13.22
N MET A 133 2.70 -12.27 14.20
CA MET A 133 2.27 -12.38 15.60
C MET A 133 1.33 -11.20 15.89
N THR A 134 0.16 -11.49 16.46
CA THR A 134 -0.77 -10.43 16.88
C THR A 134 -0.06 -9.49 17.85
N LYS A 135 -0.52 -8.23 17.97
CA LYS A 135 0.08 -7.28 18.91
C LYS A 135 0.19 -7.86 20.33
N GLU A 136 -0.84 -8.57 20.76
CA GLU A 136 -0.89 -9.26 22.05
C GLU A 136 0.14 -10.40 22.12
N GLN A 137 0.27 -11.23 21.07
CA GLN A 137 1.31 -12.27 21.00
C GLN A 137 2.74 -11.69 21.01
N GLN A 138 2.96 -10.54 20.38
CA GLN A 138 4.26 -9.85 20.42
C GLN A 138 4.58 -9.31 21.81
N GLU A 139 3.58 -8.74 22.50
CA GLU A 139 3.72 -8.27 23.87
C GLU A 139 3.98 -9.42 24.84
N GLU A 140 3.26 -10.54 24.69
CA GLU A 140 3.47 -11.76 25.47
C GLU A 140 4.86 -12.37 25.19
N ALA A 141 5.29 -12.44 23.92
CA ALA A 141 6.63 -12.89 23.57
C ALA A 141 7.72 -11.99 24.18
N LYS A 142 7.50 -10.67 24.20
CA LYS A 142 8.39 -9.71 24.86
C LYS A 142 8.40 -9.91 26.37
N GLU A 143 7.25 -10.09 27.01
CA GLU A 143 7.17 -10.36 28.45
C GLU A 143 7.88 -11.66 28.81
N ASN A 144 7.63 -12.74 28.06
CA ASN A 144 8.28 -14.03 28.24
C ASN A 144 9.81 -13.93 28.07
N PHE A 145 10.27 -13.17 27.07
CA PHE A 145 11.69 -12.90 26.88
C PHE A 145 12.30 -12.13 28.07
N LEU A 146 11.62 -11.08 28.56
CA LEU A 146 12.07 -10.33 29.74
C LEU A 146 12.09 -11.18 31.00
N ARG A 147 11.09 -12.05 31.18
CA ARG A 147 11.03 -13.02 32.29
C ARG A 147 12.20 -14.00 32.21
N GLY A 148 12.54 -14.48 31.01
CA GLY A 148 13.71 -15.32 30.78
C GLY A 148 15.03 -14.62 31.11
N ILE A 149 15.19 -13.35 30.73
CA ILE A 149 16.36 -12.54 31.12
C ILE A 149 16.43 -12.41 32.64
N ARG A 150 15.31 -12.08 33.30
CA ARG A 150 15.27 -11.93 34.75
C ARG A 150 15.66 -13.23 35.46
N ALA A 151 15.14 -14.37 35.00
CA ALA A 151 15.49 -15.68 35.55
C ALA A 151 16.98 -16.05 35.35
N SER A 152 17.64 -15.50 34.33
CA SER A 152 19.08 -15.71 34.12
C SER A 152 19.98 -14.93 35.10
N ILE A 153 19.42 -13.95 35.81
CA ILE A 153 20.15 -13.15 36.79
C ILE A 153 19.99 -13.83 38.15
N PRO A 154 21.08 -14.37 38.75
CA PRO A 154 20.99 -15.02 40.04
C PRO A 154 20.60 -14.02 41.13
N GLU A 155 19.79 -14.49 42.08
CA GLU A 155 19.40 -13.69 43.23
C GLU A 155 20.59 -13.52 44.19
N SER A 156 20.64 -12.42 44.93
CA SER A 156 21.77 -12.13 45.82
C SER A 156 22.00 -13.22 46.88
N SER A 157 20.93 -13.91 47.29
CA SER A 157 20.98 -14.99 48.28
C SER A 157 21.70 -16.25 47.80
N ASP A 158 21.76 -16.47 46.48
CA ASP A 158 22.35 -17.67 45.87
C ASP A 158 23.85 -17.53 45.59
N ILE A 159 24.40 -16.32 45.78
CA ILE A 159 25.79 -16.00 45.46
C ILE A 159 26.62 -16.04 46.74
N LEU A 160 27.72 -16.80 46.73
CA LEU A 160 28.65 -16.83 47.85
C LEU A 160 29.26 -15.42 48.12
N PRO A 161 29.49 -15.03 49.39
CA PRO A 161 30.05 -13.72 49.74
C PRO A 161 31.36 -13.38 49.03
N ASN A 162 32.22 -14.38 48.82
CA ASN A 162 33.51 -14.21 48.15
C ASN A 162 33.37 -13.93 46.64
N ASP A 163 32.31 -14.43 46.01
CA ASP A 163 32.08 -14.31 44.56
C ASP A 163 31.25 -13.07 44.18
N MET A 164 30.64 -12.41 45.16
CA MET A 164 29.80 -11.22 44.93
C MET A 164 30.51 -10.12 44.17
N LYS A 165 31.77 -9.83 44.51
CA LYS A 165 32.56 -8.79 43.80
C LYS A 165 32.79 -9.16 42.34
N ALA A 166 33.01 -10.43 42.03
CA ALA A 166 33.18 -10.89 40.65
C ALA A 166 31.85 -10.76 39.88
N LYS A 167 30.73 -11.16 40.50
CA LYS A 167 29.42 -11.07 39.85
C LYS A 167 28.97 -9.64 39.57
N ILE A 168 29.23 -8.70 40.49
CA ILE A 168 28.98 -7.27 40.27
C ILE A 168 29.74 -6.76 39.05
N LYS A 169 31.02 -7.12 38.90
CA LYS A 169 31.83 -6.73 37.74
C LYS A 169 31.28 -7.32 36.43
N GLU A 170 30.88 -8.59 36.44
CA GLU A 170 30.27 -9.25 35.29
C GLU A 170 28.96 -8.56 34.85
N LEU A 171 28.05 -8.30 35.80
CA LEU A 171 26.79 -7.61 35.52
C LEU A 171 27.01 -6.19 35.02
N HIS A 172 27.97 -5.46 35.61
CA HIS A 172 28.33 -4.12 35.15
C HIS A 172 28.84 -4.12 33.71
N GLN A 173 29.76 -5.03 33.37
CA GLN A 173 30.25 -5.18 31.99
C GLN A 173 29.12 -5.55 31.02
N LYS A 174 28.20 -6.43 31.43
CA LYS A 174 27.01 -6.78 30.66
C LYS A 174 26.11 -5.56 30.40
N ILE A 175 25.87 -4.73 31.42
CA ILE A 175 25.10 -3.49 31.28
C ILE A 175 25.77 -2.53 30.29
N CYS A 176 27.07 -2.26 30.44
CA CYS A 176 27.79 -1.39 29.51
C CYS A 176 27.70 -1.86 28.05
N LYS A 177 27.80 -3.17 27.81
CA LYS A 177 27.64 -3.75 26.48
C LYS A 177 26.21 -3.58 25.94
N LEU A 178 25.20 -3.81 26.77
CA LEU A 178 23.79 -3.65 26.38
C LEU A 178 23.45 -2.18 26.08
N GLU A 179 23.98 -1.23 26.85
CA GLU A 179 23.79 0.21 26.59
C GLU A 179 24.44 0.63 25.27
N ALA A 180 25.64 0.14 24.95
CA ALA A 180 26.26 0.39 23.65
C ALA A 180 25.42 -0.17 22.48
N GLN A 181 24.94 -1.41 22.61
CA GLN A 181 24.08 -2.04 21.61
C GLN A 181 22.73 -1.30 21.43
N LYS A 182 22.18 -0.78 22.53
CA LYS A 182 20.97 0.04 22.51
C LYS A 182 21.22 1.34 21.75
N TYR A 183 22.31 2.06 22.04
CA TYR A 183 22.69 3.27 21.31
C TYR A 183 22.80 3.04 19.80
N ASP A 184 23.50 1.97 19.38
CA ASP A 184 23.63 1.64 17.96
C ASP A 184 22.27 1.34 17.30
N SER A 185 21.39 0.64 18.03
CA SER A 185 20.05 0.31 17.57
C SER A 185 19.15 1.55 17.47
N GLU A 186 19.21 2.46 18.44
CA GLU A 186 18.51 3.75 18.42
C GLU A 186 18.99 4.61 17.26
N LYS A 187 20.30 4.69 17.01
CA LYS A 187 20.86 5.43 15.88
C LYS A 187 20.45 4.83 14.53
N ARG A 188 20.38 3.50 14.42
CA ARG A 188 19.85 2.83 13.22
C ARG A 188 18.36 3.14 13.04
N HIS A 189 17.59 3.09 14.12
CA HIS A 189 16.16 3.38 14.09
C HIS A 189 15.87 4.83 13.68
N GLU A 190 16.65 5.79 14.19
CA GLU A 190 16.56 7.21 13.82
C GLU A 190 16.78 7.42 12.31
N ARG A 191 17.74 6.71 11.71
CA ARG A 191 17.97 6.74 10.25
C ARG A 191 16.79 6.14 9.48
N GLN A 192 16.27 5.00 9.92
CA GLN A 192 15.11 4.37 9.28
C GLN A 192 13.87 5.27 9.34
N GLU A 193 13.64 5.95 10.46
CA GLU A 193 12.57 6.93 10.61
C GLU A 193 12.73 8.11 9.65
N TYR A 194 13.96 8.58 9.43
CA TYR A 194 14.24 9.61 8.43
C TYR A 194 13.93 9.12 7.01
N ASP A 195 14.42 7.94 6.63
CA ASP A 195 14.19 7.35 5.31
C ASP A 195 12.70 7.12 5.05
N LEU A 196 11.95 6.67 6.06
CA LEU A 196 10.49 6.51 5.98
C LEU A 196 9.78 7.86 5.79
N LYS A 197 10.20 8.91 6.49
CA LYS A 197 9.64 10.26 6.31
C LYS A 197 9.93 10.79 4.91
N GLU A 198 11.14 10.60 4.40
CA GLU A 198 11.52 11.01 3.05
C GLU A 198 10.72 10.24 1.99
N LEU A 199 10.58 8.93 2.14
CA LEU A 199 9.81 8.10 1.22
C LEU A 199 8.34 8.51 1.18
N ASN A 200 7.74 8.78 2.34
CA ASN A 200 6.37 9.26 2.44
C ASN A 200 6.19 10.62 1.76
N GLU A 201 7.15 11.55 1.92
CA GLU A 201 7.08 12.86 1.26
C GLU A 201 7.26 12.74 -0.25
N ARG A 202 8.20 11.90 -0.73
CA ARG A 202 8.34 11.59 -2.16
C ARG A 202 7.07 10.96 -2.72
N GLN A 203 6.45 10.03 -2.00
CA GLN A 203 5.17 9.43 -2.39
C GLN A 203 4.07 10.48 -2.50
N ARG A 204 3.98 11.42 -1.54
CA ARG A 204 3.03 12.54 -1.60
C ARG A 204 3.29 13.46 -2.78
N GLN A 205 4.55 13.77 -3.10
CA GLN A 205 4.90 14.58 -4.27
C GLN A 205 4.51 13.89 -5.58
N VAL A 206 4.80 12.59 -5.71
CA VAL A 206 4.38 11.80 -6.88
C VAL A 206 2.87 11.76 -7.00
N ALA A 207 2.13 11.56 -5.89
CA ALA A 207 0.68 11.59 -5.88
C ALA A 207 0.13 12.96 -6.32
N ARG A 208 0.68 14.07 -5.81
CA ARG A 208 0.32 15.44 -6.24
C ARG A 208 0.60 15.68 -7.72
N SER A 209 1.78 15.28 -8.22
CA SER A 209 2.14 15.43 -9.64
C SER A 209 1.25 14.60 -10.56
N ASN A 210 0.92 13.37 -10.16
CA ASN A 210 0.02 12.50 -10.91
C ASN A 210 -1.42 13.05 -10.91
N ALA A 211 -1.89 13.63 -9.81
CA ALA A 211 -3.19 14.29 -9.74
C ALA A 211 -3.24 15.52 -10.68
N GLN A 212 -2.19 16.34 -10.67
CA GLN A 212 -2.05 17.47 -11.61
C GLN A 212 -2.10 17.03 -13.07
N LYS A 213 -1.35 15.97 -13.43
CA LYS A 213 -1.35 15.41 -14.79
C LYS A 213 -2.71 14.85 -15.21
N LYS A 214 -3.48 14.31 -14.25
CA LYS A 214 -4.84 13.78 -14.49
C LYS A 214 -5.93 14.87 -14.48
N GLY A 215 -5.57 16.15 -14.41
CA GLY A 215 -6.53 17.26 -14.39
C GLY A 215 -7.29 17.42 -13.07
N GLY A 216 -6.81 16.79 -11.99
CA GLY A 216 -7.37 16.94 -10.65
C GLY A 216 -7.04 18.33 -10.07
N ASN A 217 -8.07 19.05 -9.63
CA ASN A 217 -7.94 20.41 -9.11
C ASN A 217 -7.15 20.39 -7.77
N THR A 218 -5.98 21.02 -7.74
CA THR A 218 -4.99 20.92 -6.64
C THR A 218 -5.25 21.82 -5.44
N VAL A 219 -6.48 21.89 -4.97
CA VAL A 219 -6.75 22.58 -3.71
C VAL A 219 -7.69 21.70 -2.90
N ASP A 220 -7.15 21.03 -1.89
CA ASP A 220 -7.89 20.39 -0.78
C ASP A 220 -8.31 18.90 -0.92
N ASP A 221 -7.85 18.15 -1.93
CA ASP A 221 -8.37 16.78 -2.19
C ASP A 221 -7.48 15.60 -1.73
N THR A 222 -6.23 15.81 -1.35
CA THR A 222 -5.28 14.67 -1.18
C THR A 222 -4.76 14.47 0.24
N GLY A 223 -5.60 14.66 1.27
CA GLY A 223 -5.20 14.25 2.63
C GLY A 223 -5.96 14.81 3.83
N GLY A 224 -7.05 15.56 3.62
CA GLY A 224 -7.91 15.97 4.73
C GLY A 224 -8.65 14.77 5.33
N ARG A 225 -8.85 14.75 6.64
CA ARG A 225 -9.72 13.77 7.35
C ARG A 225 -11.18 13.81 6.86
N HIS A 226 -11.55 14.82 6.08
CA HIS A 226 -12.90 15.07 5.62
C HIS A 226 -12.95 14.99 4.09
N PRO A 227 -14.08 14.53 3.52
CA PRO A 227 -14.26 14.42 2.07
C PRO A 227 -14.09 15.79 1.38
N PRO A 228 -13.75 15.80 0.08
CA PRO A 228 -13.54 17.02 -0.66
C PRO A 228 -14.75 17.95 -0.61
N LYS A 229 -14.48 19.25 -0.50
CA LYS A 229 -15.53 20.27 -0.48
C LYS A 229 -16.21 20.33 -1.85
N VAL A 230 -17.49 19.97 -1.87
CA VAL A 230 -18.33 20.12 -3.06
C VAL A 230 -18.69 21.60 -3.22
N GLN A 231 -18.35 22.18 -4.37
CA GLN A 231 -18.84 23.52 -4.72
C GLN A 231 -20.34 23.44 -5.04
N VAL A 232 -21.17 23.94 -4.12
CA VAL A 232 -22.64 23.99 -4.28
C VAL A 232 -23.13 25.14 -5.16
N VAL A 233 -22.26 26.11 -5.46
CA VAL A 233 -22.59 27.31 -6.25
C VAL A 233 -21.85 27.22 -7.57
N SER A 234 -22.57 27.41 -8.67
CA SER A 234 -21.95 27.38 -10.00
C SER A 234 -21.03 28.60 -10.15
N LYS A 235 -19.88 28.44 -10.83
CA LYS A 235 -19.00 29.57 -11.17
C LYS A 235 -19.73 30.66 -11.99
N TYR A 236 -20.86 30.33 -12.58
CA TYR A 236 -21.71 31.24 -13.36
C TYR A 236 -22.76 31.98 -12.50
N ASP A 237 -23.03 31.56 -11.26
CA ASP A 237 -23.99 32.27 -10.37
C ASP A 237 -23.48 33.67 -9.97
N ARG A 238 -22.16 33.87 -10.00
CA ARG A 238 -21.52 35.17 -9.70
C ARG A 238 -21.39 36.08 -10.92
N GLN A 239 -21.77 35.61 -12.10
CA GLN A 239 -21.72 36.43 -13.29
C GLN A 239 -22.94 37.35 -13.32
N ILE A 240 -22.70 38.66 -13.20
CA ILE A 240 -23.74 39.67 -13.33
C ILE A 240 -24.33 39.55 -14.74
N ASP A 241 -25.62 39.21 -14.81
CA ASP A 241 -26.34 39.08 -16.07
C ASP A 241 -26.35 40.42 -16.82
N ARG A 242 -25.65 40.44 -17.96
CA ARG A 242 -25.49 41.64 -18.79
C ARG A 242 -26.70 41.91 -19.69
N ARG A 243 -27.70 41.02 -19.71
CA ARG A 243 -28.94 41.18 -20.48
C ARG A 243 -29.82 42.26 -19.88
N ASN A 244 -30.57 42.95 -20.74
CA ASN A 244 -31.52 43.97 -20.32
C ASN A 244 -32.74 43.36 -19.62
N PHE A 245 -33.48 44.16 -18.83
CA PHE A 245 -34.60 43.66 -18.03
C PHE A 245 -35.64 42.89 -18.85
N LYS A 246 -35.98 43.37 -20.06
CA LYS A 246 -36.92 42.69 -20.97
C LYS A 246 -36.42 41.31 -21.40
N GLU A 247 -35.12 41.17 -21.67
CA GLU A 247 -34.50 39.91 -22.10
C GLU A 247 -34.40 38.89 -20.97
N ARG A 248 -34.09 39.36 -19.74
CA ARG A 248 -34.14 38.50 -18.56
C ARG A 248 -35.56 38.02 -18.26
N ARG A 249 -36.53 38.92 -18.37
CA ARG A 249 -37.94 38.62 -18.11
C ARG A 249 -38.52 37.61 -19.12
N ALA A 250 -38.17 37.75 -20.40
CA ALA A 250 -38.58 36.82 -21.45
C ALA A 250 -38.13 35.36 -21.21
N MET A 251 -37.03 35.15 -20.48
CA MET A 251 -36.54 33.81 -20.11
C MET A 251 -37.36 33.11 -19.02
N TYR A 252 -38.27 33.81 -18.35
CA TYR A 252 -39.12 33.24 -17.29
C TYR A 252 -40.62 33.33 -17.62
N GLU A 253 -41.00 34.09 -18.65
CA GLU A 253 -42.40 34.24 -19.07
C GLU A 253 -42.90 33.08 -19.95
N ASN A 254 -42.00 32.36 -20.61
CA ASN A 254 -42.36 31.21 -21.45
C ASN A 254 -41.99 29.90 -20.77
N ARG A 255 -42.96 28.98 -20.64
CA ARG A 255 -42.83 27.68 -19.94
C ARG A 255 -41.76 26.74 -20.54
N THR A 256 -41.23 27.09 -21.71
CA THR A 256 -40.19 26.38 -22.48
C THR A 256 -38.88 27.17 -22.61
N ALA A 257 -38.68 28.22 -21.81
CA ALA A 257 -37.46 29.01 -21.86
C ALA A 257 -36.32 28.29 -21.13
N HIS A 258 -35.54 27.51 -21.89
CA HIS A 258 -34.25 27.04 -21.42
C HIS A 258 -33.22 28.17 -21.51
N PRO A 259 -32.26 28.29 -20.57
CA PRO A 259 -31.18 29.25 -20.68
C PRO A 259 -30.35 28.91 -21.93
N VAL A 260 -30.63 29.62 -23.03
CA VAL A 260 -29.88 29.44 -24.27
C VAL A 260 -28.51 30.08 -24.07
N PHE A 261 -27.52 29.26 -23.77
CA PHE A 261 -26.13 29.70 -23.78
C PHE A 261 -25.77 30.15 -25.22
N PRO A 262 -24.99 31.23 -25.40
CA PRO A 262 -24.62 31.68 -26.73
C PRO A 262 -23.95 30.56 -27.54
N GLY A 263 -24.51 30.19 -28.69
CA GLY A 263 -23.94 29.22 -29.62
C GLY A 263 -24.48 27.79 -29.57
N LEU A 264 -25.45 27.47 -28.70
CA LEU A 264 -26.14 26.17 -28.75
C LEU A 264 -27.59 26.35 -29.25
N PRO A 265 -28.02 25.62 -30.30
CA PRO A 265 -29.43 25.61 -30.67
C PRO A 265 -30.27 25.00 -29.55
N PRO A 266 -31.50 25.50 -29.31
CA PRO A 266 -32.37 24.94 -28.28
C PRO A 266 -32.62 23.45 -28.57
N PRO A 267 -32.72 22.59 -27.53
CA PRO A 267 -33.03 21.19 -27.74
C PRO A 267 -34.39 21.05 -28.47
N PRO A 268 -34.53 20.08 -29.39
CA PRO A 268 -35.79 19.86 -30.09
C PRO A 268 -36.89 19.54 -29.07
N THR A 269 -38.02 20.24 -29.18
CA THR A 269 -39.18 20.03 -28.32
C THR A 269 -39.84 18.70 -28.66
N ILE A 270 -39.68 17.69 -27.81
CA ILE A 270 -40.45 16.45 -27.88
C ILE A 270 -41.79 16.73 -27.21
N TYR A 271 -42.86 16.86 -28.00
CA TYR A 271 -44.22 16.97 -27.49
C TYR A 271 -44.93 15.61 -27.67
N GLU A 272 -44.93 14.77 -26.63
CA GLU A 272 -45.99 13.77 -26.49
C GLU A 272 -47.18 14.44 -25.81
N LYS A 273 -48.34 14.42 -26.49
CA LYS A 273 -49.60 14.86 -25.87
C LYS A 273 -50.05 13.79 -24.88
N VAL A 274 -49.61 13.89 -23.64
CA VAL A 274 -50.17 13.09 -22.54
C VAL A 274 -51.40 13.83 -22.01
N ILE A 275 -52.59 13.41 -22.43
CA ILE A 275 -53.84 13.85 -21.83
C ILE A 275 -53.89 13.22 -20.44
N LYS A 276 -53.87 14.05 -19.38
CA LYS A 276 -54.02 13.56 -18.01
C LYS A 276 -55.44 13.04 -17.84
N LYS A 277 -55.59 11.76 -17.52
CA LYS A 277 -56.85 11.16 -17.08
C LYS A 277 -57.35 11.89 -15.82
N LEU A 278 -58.64 12.12 -15.73
CA LEU A 278 -59.24 12.72 -14.54
C LEU A 278 -59.24 11.70 -13.40
N GLN A 279 -59.27 12.16 -12.15
CA GLN A 279 -59.13 11.27 -10.99
C GLN A 279 -60.15 10.12 -11.00
N TYR A 280 -61.40 10.41 -11.39
CA TYR A 280 -62.44 9.38 -11.49
C TYR A 280 -62.15 8.32 -12.58
N GLU A 281 -61.41 8.66 -13.63
CA GLU A 281 -61.03 7.72 -14.69
C GLU A 281 -59.90 6.80 -14.22
N LEU A 282 -58.99 7.32 -13.40
CA LEU A 282 -57.94 6.54 -12.76
C LEU A 282 -58.51 5.59 -11.71
N ASP A 283 -59.46 6.08 -10.91
CA ASP A 283 -60.10 5.28 -9.88
C ASP A 283 -60.94 4.15 -10.53
N ALA A 284 -61.63 4.42 -11.64
CA ALA A 284 -62.37 3.41 -12.40
C ALA A 284 -61.46 2.35 -13.07
N GLU A 285 -60.30 2.75 -13.60
CA GLU A 285 -59.32 1.77 -14.12
C GLU A 285 -58.73 0.91 -13.01
N ALA A 286 -58.46 1.47 -11.84
CA ALA A 286 -57.96 0.72 -10.70
C ALA A 286 -58.99 -0.28 -10.16
N GLU A 287 -60.27 0.08 -10.13
CA GLU A 287 -61.35 -0.85 -9.80
C GLU A 287 -61.49 -1.96 -10.85
N ALA A 288 -61.44 -1.63 -12.15
CA ALA A 288 -61.52 -2.62 -13.22
C ALA A 288 -60.31 -3.57 -13.24
N GLU A 289 -59.11 -3.09 -12.93
CA GLU A 289 -57.90 -3.91 -12.82
C GLU A 289 -57.95 -4.81 -11.58
N ALA A 290 -58.52 -4.32 -10.47
CA ALA A 290 -58.77 -5.14 -9.29
C ALA A 290 -59.83 -6.22 -9.55
N GLU A 291 -60.91 -5.90 -10.26
CA GLU A 291 -61.92 -6.88 -10.67
C GLU A 291 -61.35 -7.93 -11.62
N ALA A 292 -60.56 -7.52 -12.62
CA ALA A 292 -59.91 -8.44 -13.55
C ALA A 292 -58.87 -9.34 -12.86
N ALA A 293 -58.12 -8.82 -11.90
CA ALA A 293 -57.17 -9.63 -11.11
C ALA A 293 -57.90 -10.64 -10.21
N ILE A 294 -59.07 -10.28 -9.69
CA ILE A 294 -59.92 -11.22 -8.96
C ILE A 294 -60.48 -12.26 -9.94
N GLU A 295 -60.94 -11.88 -11.12
CA GLU A 295 -61.47 -12.81 -12.13
C GLU A 295 -60.39 -13.81 -12.63
N GLU A 296 -59.14 -13.35 -12.84
CA GLU A 296 -58.00 -14.23 -13.15
C GLU A 296 -57.62 -15.18 -11.99
N GLU A 297 -57.85 -14.78 -10.73
CA GLU A 297 -57.60 -15.64 -9.55
C GLU A 297 -58.68 -16.73 -9.37
N TYR A 298 -59.84 -16.60 -10.02
CA TYR A 298 -60.92 -17.61 -10.00
C TYR A 298 -60.93 -18.56 -11.22
N ASP A 299 -60.14 -18.27 -12.27
CA ASP A 299 -60.02 -19.09 -13.49
C ASP A 299 -58.71 -19.92 -13.57
N GLU A 300 -57.89 -19.97 -12.50
CA GLU A 300 -56.82 -20.96 -12.23
C GLU A 300 -57.24 -22.02 -11.18
#